data_AF-A0A4S8LCT8-F1
#
_entry.id   AF-A0A4S8LCT8-F1
#
_cell.length_a   1.000
_cell.length_b   1.000
_cell.length_c   1.000
_cell.angle_alpha   90.00
_cell.angle_beta   90.00
_cell.angle_gamma   90.00
#
_symmetry.space_group_name_H-M   'P 1'
#
loop_
_entity.id
_entity.type
_entity.pdbx_description
1 polymer ?
#
loop_
_entity_poly.entity_id
_entity_poly.type
_entity_poly.pdbx_seq_one_letter_code
_entity_poly.pdbx_strand_id
1 'polypeptide(L)'
;FVKSADKFGVELDHSQMSNGAKRQLPLWHHVGELSTKRQYNNKPTSQCLRTHHKVLSVGDALDFVQRLDDPQHFPRRTCMCDKCVYDREMSSCSNPHACLLEARLRLTQIDPAWLPCQPQGEPVPTLTSTDEND
;
A
#
# COMPACT_ATOMS: atom_id res chain seq x y z
N PHE A 1 -5.59 -18.19 -2.73
CA PHE A 1 -6.76 -17.30 -2.65
C PHE A 1 -7.45 -17.11 -3.99
N VAL A 2 -6.76 -16.78 -5.10
CA VAL A 2 -7.42 -16.62 -6.42
C VAL A 2 -7.94 -17.93 -7.04
N LYS A 3 -7.34 -19.09 -6.74
CA LYS A 3 -7.79 -20.40 -7.30
C LYS A 3 -9.11 -20.96 -6.74
N SER A 4 -9.69 -20.36 -5.69
CA SER A 4 -10.89 -20.92 -5.03
C SER A 4 -12.19 -20.24 -5.45
N ALA A 5 -12.15 -19.01 -5.96
CA ALA A 5 -13.34 -18.25 -6.34
C ALA A 5 -13.98 -18.78 -7.64
N ASP A 6 -13.16 -19.16 -8.62
CA ASP A 6 -13.60 -19.81 -9.87
C ASP A 6 -14.40 -21.09 -9.64
N LYS A 7 -14.11 -21.80 -8.54
CA LYS A 7 -14.78 -23.06 -8.21
C LYS A 7 -16.25 -22.87 -7.80
N PHE A 8 -16.66 -21.64 -7.45
CA PHE A 8 -18.00 -21.32 -6.96
C PHE A 8 -18.73 -20.23 -7.77
N GLY A 9 -18.16 -19.78 -8.90
CA GLY A 9 -18.78 -18.73 -9.74
C GLY A 9 -18.97 -17.39 -9.02
N VAL A 10 -18.11 -17.10 -8.04
CA VAL A 10 -18.18 -15.85 -7.27
C VAL A 10 -17.25 -14.84 -7.93
N GLU A 11 -17.83 -13.83 -8.59
CA GLU A 11 -17.09 -12.65 -9.03
C GLU A 11 -16.89 -11.70 -7.84
N LEU A 12 -15.65 -11.25 -7.64
CA LEU A 12 -15.35 -10.23 -6.64
C LEU A 12 -15.74 -8.87 -7.22
N ASP A 13 -16.78 -8.26 -6.67
CA ASP A 13 -17.18 -6.89 -7.02
C ASP A 13 -16.49 -5.89 -6.08
N HIS A 14 -15.51 -5.16 -6.61
CA HIS A 14 -14.76 -4.13 -5.90
C HIS A 14 -15.64 -2.97 -5.39
N SER A 15 -16.83 -2.75 -5.96
CA SER A 15 -17.77 -1.70 -5.55
C SER A 15 -18.45 -2.03 -4.21
N GLN A 16 -18.65 -3.33 -3.92
CA GLN A 16 -19.27 -3.83 -2.69
C GLN A 16 -18.23 -4.16 -1.60
N MET A 17 -16.93 -4.09 -1.92
CA MET A 17 -15.87 -4.39 -0.95
C MET A 17 -15.61 -3.23 0.00
N SER A 18 -15.62 -3.51 1.30
CA SER A 18 -15.20 -2.54 2.33
C SER A 18 -13.70 -2.22 2.21
N ASN A 19 -13.29 -1.06 2.71
CA ASN A 19 -11.86 -0.68 2.78
C ASN A 19 -11.02 -1.71 3.54
N GLY A 20 -11.57 -2.30 4.61
CA GLY A 20 -10.91 -3.36 5.36
C GLY A 20 -10.67 -4.61 4.50
N ALA A 21 -11.64 -5.01 3.69
CA ALA A 21 -11.50 -6.13 2.76
C ALA A 21 -10.47 -5.82 1.65
N LYS A 22 -10.49 -4.60 1.08
CA LYS A 22 -9.51 -4.17 0.08
C LYS A 22 -8.08 -4.19 0.62
N ARG A 23 -7.87 -3.79 1.88
CA ARG A 23 -6.55 -3.87 2.54
C ARG A 23 -6.03 -5.30 2.70
N GLN A 24 -6.92 -6.28 2.87
CA GLN A 24 -6.54 -7.68 3.03
C GLN A 24 -6.23 -8.38 1.69
N LEU A 25 -6.52 -7.75 0.55
CA LEU A 25 -6.18 -8.31 -0.75
C LEU A 25 -4.66 -8.50 -0.90
N PRO A 26 -4.21 -9.57 -1.56
CA PRO A 26 -2.79 -9.82 -1.77
C PRO A 26 -2.22 -8.75 -2.71
N LEU A 27 -1.11 -8.12 -2.31
CA LEU A 27 -0.39 -7.15 -3.16
C LEU A 27 0.15 -7.82 -4.43
N TRP A 28 0.49 -9.10 -4.33
CA TRP A 28 1.14 -9.89 -5.37
C TRP A 28 0.11 -10.71 -6.14
N HIS A 29 0.20 -10.71 -7.48
CA HIS A 29 -0.78 -11.36 -8.36
C HIS A 29 -2.21 -10.88 -8.04
N HIS A 30 -2.35 -9.56 -7.95
CA HIS A 30 -3.56 -8.90 -7.47
C HIS A 30 -4.70 -9.04 -8.50
N VAL A 31 -5.95 -9.16 -8.06
CA VAL A 31 -7.10 -9.35 -8.96
C VAL A 31 -7.35 -8.14 -9.88
N GLY A 32 -7.24 -6.93 -9.35
CA GLY A 32 -7.27 -5.67 -10.11
C GLY A 32 -5.94 -5.26 -10.75
N GLU A 33 -5.08 -6.22 -11.12
CA GLU A 33 -3.79 -5.92 -11.74
C GLU A 33 -3.94 -5.38 -13.16
N LEU A 34 -3.34 -4.22 -13.44
CA LEU A 34 -3.37 -3.60 -14.76
C LEU A 34 -2.45 -4.38 -15.72
N SER A 35 -3.05 -5.17 -16.62
CA SER A 35 -2.38 -6.08 -17.56
C SER A 35 -1.37 -5.40 -18.50
N THR A 36 -1.44 -4.08 -18.64
CA THR A 36 -0.54 -3.27 -19.47
C THR A 36 0.84 -3.05 -18.86
N LYS A 37 1.04 -3.37 -17.57
CA LYS A 37 2.31 -3.13 -16.86
C LYS A 37 3.03 -4.44 -16.59
N ARG A 38 4.19 -4.66 -17.24
CA ARG A 38 5.05 -5.84 -17.02
C ARG A 38 5.50 -5.91 -15.55
N GLN A 39 5.00 -6.89 -14.82
CA GLN A 39 5.38 -7.09 -13.42
C GLN A 39 6.69 -7.87 -13.30
N TYR A 40 7.67 -7.24 -12.68
CA TYR A 40 8.94 -7.88 -12.36
C TYR A 40 8.92 -8.42 -10.92
N ASN A 41 8.08 -9.43 -10.67
CA ASN A 41 7.95 -10.07 -9.34
C ASN A 41 9.25 -10.72 -8.85
N ASN A 42 10.18 -10.96 -9.75
CA ASN A 42 11.43 -11.65 -9.47
C ASN A 42 12.62 -10.70 -9.25
N LYS A 43 12.39 -9.38 -9.14
CA LYS A 43 13.47 -8.46 -8.76
C LYS A 43 13.94 -8.72 -7.33
N PRO A 44 15.23 -8.50 -7.03
CA PRO A 44 15.74 -8.60 -5.66
C PRO A 44 14.96 -7.73 -4.66
N THR A 45 14.52 -6.53 -5.06
CA THR A 45 13.68 -5.65 -4.23
C THR A 45 12.29 -6.26 -3.97
N SER A 46 11.66 -6.86 -4.98
CA SER A 46 10.38 -7.54 -4.83
C SER A 46 10.49 -8.81 -3.97
N GLN A 47 11.61 -9.52 -4.04
CA GLN A 47 11.89 -10.63 -3.13
C GLN A 47 12.09 -10.10 -1.70
N CYS A 48 12.90 -9.06 -1.53
CA CYS A 48 13.16 -8.44 -0.24
C CYS A 48 11.89 -7.96 0.46
N LEU A 49 10.98 -7.29 -0.27
CA LEU A 49 9.69 -6.88 0.26
C LEU A 49 8.88 -8.05 0.84
N ARG A 50 8.87 -9.20 0.15
CA ARG A 50 8.14 -10.39 0.59
C ARG A 50 8.82 -11.13 1.73
N THR A 51 10.14 -11.27 1.67
CA THR A 51 10.89 -12.15 2.58
C THR A 51 11.37 -11.43 3.82
N HIS A 52 11.88 -10.22 3.69
CA HIS A 52 12.47 -9.43 4.79
C HIS A 52 11.44 -8.47 5.41
N HIS A 53 10.75 -7.68 4.58
CA HIS A 53 9.77 -6.71 5.08
C HIS A 53 8.36 -7.29 5.30
N LYS A 54 8.11 -8.52 4.83
CA LYS A 54 6.82 -9.23 4.96
C LYS A 54 5.62 -8.42 4.40
N VAL A 55 5.85 -7.62 3.37
CA VAL A 55 4.79 -6.86 2.69
C VAL A 55 4.05 -7.80 1.73
N LEU A 56 2.88 -8.30 2.15
CA LEU A 56 2.13 -9.33 1.44
C LEU A 56 0.75 -8.85 0.97
N SER A 57 0.13 -7.94 1.70
CA SER A 57 -1.19 -7.37 1.41
C SER A 57 -1.12 -5.92 0.92
N VAL A 58 -2.23 -5.44 0.34
CA VAL A 58 -2.40 -4.03 -0.04
C VAL A 58 -2.26 -3.13 1.20
N GLY A 59 -2.81 -3.54 2.34
CA GLY A 59 -2.68 -2.84 3.62
C GLY A 59 -1.23 -2.71 4.07
N ASP A 60 -0.47 -3.81 4.04
CA ASP A 60 0.95 -3.80 4.39
C ASP A 60 1.72 -2.81 3.50
N ALA A 61 1.42 -2.80 2.20
CA ALA A 61 2.09 -1.92 1.25
C ALA A 61 1.77 -0.45 1.52
N LEU A 62 0.49 -0.13 1.79
CA LEU A 62 0.05 1.23 2.10
C LEU A 62 0.75 1.76 3.37
N ASP A 63 0.78 0.96 4.43
CA ASP A 63 1.41 1.35 5.69
C ASP A 63 2.94 1.44 5.54
N PHE A 64 3.52 0.57 4.71
CA PHE A 64 4.94 0.59 4.42
C PHE A 64 5.34 1.86 3.65
N VAL A 65 4.57 2.29 2.64
CA VAL A 65 4.92 3.48 1.83
C VAL A 65 4.72 4.80 2.56
N GLN A 66 3.90 4.87 3.61
CA GLN A 66 3.75 6.06 4.46
C GLN A 66 5.08 6.53 5.06
N ARG A 67 6.08 5.64 5.17
CA ARG A 67 7.44 5.99 5.61
C ARG A 67 8.14 6.98 4.67
N LEU A 68 7.69 7.12 3.42
CA LEU A 68 8.22 8.10 2.48
C LEU A 68 7.86 9.55 2.86
N ASP A 69 6.75 9.72 3.57
CA ASP A 69 6.24 11.03 4.02
C ASP A 69 6.78 11.42 5.40
N ASP A 70 7.57 10.54 6.03
CA ASP A 70 8.23 10.81 7.30
C ASP A 70 9.27 11.94 7.14
N PRO A 71 9.19 13.05 7.89
CA PRO A 71 10.13 14.15 7.79
C PRO A 71 11.59 13.78 8.05
N GLN A 72 11.83 12.68 8.77
CA GLN A 72 13.18 12.17 9.05
C GLN A 72 13.71 11.26 7.94
N HIS A 73 12.84 10.83 7.01
CA HIS A 73 13.22 9.98 5.90
C HIS A 73 13.91 10.79 4.80
N PHE A 74 14.96 10.21 4.23
CA PHE A 74 15.72 10.80 3.12
C PHE A 74 15.80 9.79 1.97
N PRO A 75 15.72 10.24 0.69
CA PRO A 75 15.70 9.36 -0.48
C PRO A 75 17.10 8.80 -0.81
N ARG A 76 17.69 8.05 0.12
CA ARG A 76 19.01 7.43 0.00
C ARG A 76 19.06 6.07 0.69
N ARG A 77 19.95 5.20 0.21
CA ARG A 77 20.18 3.85 0.76
C ARG A 77 20.55 3.86 2.24
N THR A 78 21.30 4.87 2.68
CA THR A 78 21.84 5.04 4.04
C THR A 78 21.04 6.06 4.84
N CYS A 79 19.71 6.14 4.64
CA CYS A 79 18.86 7.00 5.45
C CYS A 79 18.98 6.62 6.94
N MET A 80 19.13 7.60 7.82
CA MET A 80 19.39 7.41 9.25
C MET A 80 18.11 7.48 10.11
N CYS A 81 16.92 7.56 9.51
CA CYS A 81 15.68 7.45 10.29
C CYS A 81 15.58 6.06 10.93
N ASP A 82 14.93 6.01 12.10
CA ASP A 82 14.83 4.80 12.93
C ASP A 82 14.33 3.59 12.12
N LYS A 83 13.33 3.80 11.26
CA LYS A 83 12.73 2.75 10.43
C LYS A 83 13.74 2.19 9.41
N CYS A 84 14.53 3.04 8.76
CA CYS A 84 15.54 2.61 7.80
C CYS A 84 16.76 1.95 8.48
N VAL A 85 17.14 2.42 9.66
CA VAL A 85 18.20 1.79 10.47
C VAL A 85 17.74 0.38 10.89
N TYR A 86 16.54 0.27 11.46
CA TYR A 86 15.94 -1.00 11.82
C TYR A 86 15.86 -1.97 10.64
N ASP A 87 15.40 -1.52 9.46
CA ASP A 87 15.30 -2.38 8.28
C ASP A 87 16.68 -2.93 7.85
N ARG A 88 17.76 -2.16 7.99
CA ARG A 88 19.12 -2.61 7.67
C ARG A 88 19.66 -3.59 8.70
N GLU A 89 19.47 -3.31 9.97
CA GLU A 89 20.09 -4.07 11.07
C GLU A 89 19.29 -5.32 11.43
N MET A 90 17.96 -5.22 11.48
CA MET A 90 17.08 -6.28 11.97
C MET A 90 16.48 -7.10 10.83
N SER A 91 16.11 -6.45 9.73
CA SER A 91 15.49 -7.15 8.58
C SER A 91 16.51 -7.60 7.53
N SER A 92 17.80 -7.27 7.71
CA SER A 92 18.87 -7.54 6.73
C SER A 92 18.62 -6.92 5.34
N CYS A 93 17.85 -5.83 5.26
CA CYS A 93 17.60 -5.13 4.01
C CYS A 93 18.77 -4.21 3.67
N SER A 94 19.41 -4.39 2.51
CA SER A 94 20.56 -3.56 2.14
C SER A 94 20.18 -2.16 1.63
N ASN A 95 18.93 -1.95 1.21
CA ASN A 95 18.44 -0.68 0.67
C ASN A 95 16.94 -0.47 0.95
N PRO A 96 16.58 0.02 2.15
CA PRO A 96 15.18 0.23 2.54
C PRO A 96 14.44 1.20 1.61
N HIS A 97 15.11 2.28 1.17
CA HIS A 97 14.49 3.25 0.26
C HIS A 97 14.08 2.62 -1.08
N ALA A 98 14.91 1.77 -1.67
CA ALA A 98 14.53 1.05 -2.89
C ALA A 98 13.32 0.12 -2.68
N CYS A 99 13.21 -0.50 -1.50
CA CYS A 99 12.05 -1.33 -1.16
C CYS A 99 10.77 -0.48 -1.03
N LEU A 100 10.87 0.71 -0.42
CA LEU A 100 9.74 1.67 -0.35
C LEU A 100 9.26 2.07 -1.74
N LEU A 101 10.19 2.39 -2.65
CA LEU A 101 9.84 2.74 -4.03
C LEU A 101 9.22 1.57 -4.80
N GLU A 102 9.72 0.36 -4.60
CA GLU A 102 9.16 -0.85 -5.21
C GLU A 102 7.73 -1.11 -4.71
N ALA A 103 7.48 -0.96 -3.40
CA ALA A 103 6.14 -1.11 -2.82
C ALA A 103 5.16 -0.07 -3.40
N ARG A 104 5.60 1.20 -3.48
CA ARG A 104 4.81 2.27 -4.11
C ARG A 104 4.51 1.98 -5.57
N LEU A 105 5.51 1.52 -6.33
CA LEU A 105 5.34 1.12 -7.72
C LEU A 105 4.26 0.03 -7.85
N ARG A 106 4.23 -0.97 -6.97
CA ARG A 106 3.20 -2.03 -7.00
C ARG A 106 1.80 -1.50 -6.78
N LEU A 107 1.63 -0.57 -5.84
CA LEU A 107 0.33 0.08 -5.64
C LEU A 107 -0.15 0.81 -6.90
N THR A 108 0.75 1.45 -7.66
CA THR A 108 0.39 2.10 -8.94
C THR A 108 0.06 1.13 -10.09
N GLN A 109 0.31 -0.17 -9.90
CA GLN A 109 0.00 -1.22 -10.88
C GLN A 109 -1.35 -1.89 -10.63
N ILE A 110 -2.00 -1.55 -9.52
CA ILE A 110 -3.35 -2.00 -9.18
C ILE A 110 -4.33 -0.91 -9.62
N ASP A 111 -5.43 -1.32 -10.23
CA ASP A 111 -6.55 -0.42 -10.53
C ASP A 111 -7.03 0.25 -9.23
N PRO A 112 -7.07 1.61 -9.17
CA PRO A 112 -7.50 2.34 -7.99
C PRO A 112 -8.85 1.90 -7.40
N ALA A 113 -9.76 1.37 -8.22
CA ALA A 113 -11.06 0.88 -7.77
C ALA A 113 -10.93 -0.26 -6.74
N TRP A 114 -9.81 -0.99 -6.76
CA TRP A 114 -9.48 -2.08 -5.84
C TRP A 114 -8.66 -1.66 -4.62
N LEU A 115 -8.17 -0.42 -4.60
CA LEU A 115 -7.50 0.13 -3.43
C LEU A 115 -8.54 0.65 -2.43
N PRO A 116 -8.26 0.61 -1.12
CA PRO A 116 -9.12 1.28 -0.15
C PRO A 116 -9.17 2.77 -0.49
N CYS A 117 -10.36 3.37 -0.43
CA CYS A 117 -10.47 4.81 -0.49
C CYS A 117 -9.66 5.38 0.67
N GLN A 118 -8.83 6.39 0.42
CA GLN A 118 -8.30 7.17 1.53
C GLN A 118 -9.50 7.68 2.34
N PRO A 119 -9.45 7.66 3.68
CA PRO A 119 -10.46 8.33 4.46
C PRO A 119 -10.42 9.80 4.00
N GLN A 120 -11.39 10.17 3.16
CA GLN A 120 -11.75 11.56 2.99
C GLN A 120 -12.04 12.00 4.41
N GLY A 121 -11.21 12.90 4.95
CA GLY A 121 -11.45 13.46 6.27
C GLY A 121 -12.92 13.84 6.34
N GLU A 122 -13.59 13.43 7.40
CA GLU A 122 -14.98 13.82 7.64
C GLU A 122 -15.10 15.32 7.33
N PRO A 123 -16.10 15.75 6.53
CA PRO A 123 -16.31 17.18 6.34
C PRO A 123 -16.51 17.78 7.72
N VAL A 124 -15.54 18.60 8.16
CA VAL A 124 -15.65 19.41 9.36
C VAL A 124 -16.99 20.12 9.26
N PRO A 125 -17.93 19.93 10.21
CA PRO A 125 -19.19 20.62 10.15
C PRO A 125 -18.87 22.12 10.21
N THR A 126 -19.12 22.82 9.10
CA THR A 126 -19.10 24.27 9.04
C THR A 126 -20.08 24.77 10.08
N LEU A 127 -19.58 25.26 11.20
CA LEU A 127 -20.35 26.09 12.12
C LEU A 127 -20.67 27.37 11.37
N THR A 128 -21.79 27.39 10.65
CA THR A 128 -22.43 28.64 10.25
C THR A 128 -22.97 29.27 11.53
N SER A 129 -22.21 30.20 12.11
CA SER A 129 -22.78 31.22 12.99
C SER A 129 -23.70 32.09 12.12
N THR A 130 -24.96 31.69 12.02
CA THR A 130 -26.04 32.67 11.95
C THR A 130 -26.27 33.14 13.37
N ASP A 131 -25.89 34.38 13.66
CA ASP A 131 -26.61 35.22 14.62
C ASP A 131 -26.66 36.62 14.00
N GLU A 132 -27.78 36.88 13.33
CA GLU A 132 -28.32 38.22 13.13
C GLU A 132 -29.00 38.68 14.44
N ASN A 133 -28.96 40.00 14.66
CA ASN A 133 -29.72 40.82 15.63
C ASN A 133 -29.12 40.85 17.06
N ASP A 134 -28.84 41.99 17.67
CA ASP A 134 -29.54 43.30 17.69
C ASP A 134 -28.51 44.44 17.95
#